data_AF-A0AAD5R7W8-F1
#
_entry.id   AF-A0AAD5R7W8-F1
#
_cell.length_a   1.000
_cell.length_b   1.000
_cell.length_c   1.000
_cell.angle_alpha   90.00
_cell.angle_beta   90.00
_cell.angle_gamma   90.00
#
_symmetry.space_group_name_H-M   'P 1'
#
loop_
_entity.id
_entity.type
_entity.pdbx_description
1 polymer ?
#
loop_
_entity_poly.entity_id
_entity_poly.type
_entity_poly.pdbx_seq_one_letter_code
_entity_poly.pdbx_strand_id
1 'polypeptide(L)'
;MLAFWSLAVVQLPPITSSIEHFHGVNEQCNVVVRSAREAFSSANINLVKLESEVKKLSEMITALPLQTDVDKDVIGAELENEMMRMGEAIRTAVEEIEKLQEKARVNTDGLRLEVNETILGCCQKLMAAIMALVAASKELQMEIVAAGRGGASPQEFYKRNHQWTEGLLSAAKTVGVAARVLVESADGVITRQGKFEQLIVAAQEIAASTAQLFVSSRVKADPNSSKLAALSTSSKSVGQCTAQVVAAVKNGQTTLNEEGDLDFLNLTLHEAKKEEMESQVRILELEQKLVMERKRLAELRKRHYHMAQLAMPEQNGGNGGRDSSFEFIG
;
A
#
# COMPACT_ATOMS: atom_id res chain seq x y z
N MET A 1 21.23 6.26 1.19
CA MET A 1 19.77 6.46 1.38
C MET A 1 18.90 5.31 0.85
N LEU A 2 19.25 4.63 -0.25
CA LEU A 2 18.49 3.47 -0.76
C LEU A 2 18.57 2.21 0.13
N ALA A 3 19.65 2.03 0.90
CA ALA A 3 19.81 0.89 1.80
C ALA A 3 18.92 0.95 3.07
N PHE A 4 18.55 2.15 3.53
CA PHE A 4 17.68 2.33 4.70
C PHE A 4 16.21 2.04 4.40
N TRP A 5 15.77 2.29 3.15
CA TRP A 5 14.41 1.94 2.71
C TRP A 5 14.18 0.43 2.58
N SER A 6 15.23 -0.32 2.23
CA SER A 6 15.13 -1.78 2.08
C SER A 6 15.03 -2.53 3.42
N LEU A 7 15.45 -1.92 4.54
CA LEU A 7 15.39 -2.53 5.87
C LEU A 7 14.08 -2.22 6.61
N ALA A 8 13.46 -1.05 6.38
CA ALA A 8 12.22 -0.66 7.06
C ALA A 8 10.95 -1.32 6.49
N VAL A 9 11.00 -1.83 5.25
CA VAL A 9 9.88 -2.51 4.58
C VAL A 9 9.80 -4.01 4.92
N VAL A 10 10.87 -4.61 5.44
CA VAL A 10 10.99 -6.07 5.66
C VAL A 10 10.29 -6.55 6.95
N GLN A 11 9.65 -5.67 7.71
CA GLN A 11 9.14 -5.99 9.06
C GLN A 11 7.74 -5.46 9.37
N LEU A 12 6.85 -5.41 8.37
CA LEU A 12 5.44 -5.06 8.60
C LEU A 12 4.52 -6.28 8.39
N PRO A 13 3.75 -6.69 9.41
CA PRO A 13 2.72 -7.72 9.27
C PRO A 13 1.55 -7.24 8.40
N PRO A 14 0.75 -8.16 7.81
CA PRO A 14 -0.39 -7.83 6.96
C PRO A 14 -1.54 -7.19 7.75
N ILE A 15 -1.94 -5.97 7.40
CA ILE A 15 -3.13 -5.30 7.99
C ILE A 15 -4.02 -4.73 6.88
N THR A 16 -4.46 -5.55 5.91
CA THR A 16 -5.37 -5.04 4.86
C THR A 16 -6.75 -5.72 4.86
N SER A 17 -6.87 -6.96 5.34
CA SER A 17 -8.19 -7.59 5.61
C SER A 17 -8.94 -6.92 6.76
N SER A 18 -8.24 -6.24 7.67
CA SER A 18 -8.86 -5.49 8.77
C SER A 18 -9.39 -4.11 8.34
N ILE A 19 -9.12 -3.59 7.15
CA ILE A 19 -9.46 -2.18 6.87
C ILE A 19 -10.95 -2.01 6.50
N GLU A 20 -11.53 -2.91 5.70
CA GLU A 20 -12.94 -2.82 5.29
C GLU A 20 -13.91 -3.12 6.46
N HIS A 21 -13.60 -4.13 7.27
CA HIS A 21 -14.43 -4.50 8.43
C HIS A 21 -14.35 -3.47 9.57
N PHE A 22 -13.18 -2.86 9.80
CA PHE A 22 -13.00 -1.90 10.89
C PHE A 22 -13.46 -0.49 10.50
N HIS A 23 -13.62 -0.16 9.21
CA HIS A 23 -14.15 1.14 8.78
C HIS A 23 -15.57 1.38 9.31
N GLY A 24 -16.46 0.38 9.22
CA GLY A 24 -17.83 0.50 9.73
C GLY A 24 -17.91 0.65 11.25
N VAL A 25 -17.06 -0.08 11.98
CA VAL A 25 -16.95 0.02 13.45
C VAL A 25 -16.37 1.37 13.87
N ASN A 26 -15.36 1.86 13.16
CA ASN A 26 -14.76 3.17 13.43
C ASN A 26 -15.74 4.32 13.18
N GLU A 27 -16.55 4.25 12.12
CA GLU A 27 -17.60 5.24 11.88
C GLU A 27 -18.66 5.21 12.98
N GLN A 28 -19.06 4.02 13.44
CA GLN A 28 -19.99 3.91 14.57
C GLN A 28 -19.40 4.42 15.89
N CYS A 29 -18.11 4.20 16.15
CA CYS A 29 -17.41 4.81 17.30
C CYS A 29 -17.54 6.33 17.26
N ASN A 30 -17.39 6.96 16.09
CA ASN A 30 -17.56 8.40 15.94
C ASN A 30 -19.01 8.85 16.20
N VAL A 31 -20.01 8.05 15.80
CA VAL A 31 -21.43 8.30 16.08
C VAL A 31 -21.75 8.19 17.58
N VAL A 32 -21.17 7.22 18.28
CA VAL A 32 -21.31 7.06 19.73
C VAL A 32 -20.68 8.24 20.46
N VAL A 33 -19.49 8.68 20.05
CA VAL A 33 -18.81 9.85 20.64
C VAL A 33 -19.61 11.14 20.42
N ARG A 34 -20.19 11.34 19.22
CA ARG A 34 -21.10 12.47 18.95
C ARG A 34 -22.35 12.41 19.82
N SER A 35 -22.99 11.24 19.91
CA SER A 35 -24.21 11.05 20.70
C SER A 35 -23.96 11.21 22.20
N ALA A 36 -22.80 10.79 22.71
CA ALA A 36 -22.39 11.02 24.09
C ALA A 36 -22.20 12.52 24.36
N ARG A 37 -21.50 13.22 23.47
CA ARG A 37 -21.29 14.67 23.60
C ARG A 37 -22.63 15.43 23.62
N GLU A 38 -23.58 15.06 22.75
CA GLU A 38 -24.94 15.63 22.75
C GLU A 38 -25.67 15.37 24.08
N ALA A 39 -25.69 14.11 24.54
CA ALA A 39 -26.38 13.71 25.76
C ALA A 39 -25.82 14.37 27.04
N PHE A 40 -24.51 14.61 27.10
CA PHE A 40 -23.83 15.23 28.24
C PHE A 40 -23.75 16.77 28.15
N SER A 41 -24.09 17.38 27.01
CA SER A 41 -24.13 18.85 26.87
C SER A 41 -25.51 19.44 27.15
N SER A 42 -26.57 18.63 27.11
CA SER A 42 -27.94 19.06 27.42
C SER A 42 -28.22 19.07 28.92
N ALA A 43 -28.96 20.08 29.41
CA ALA A 43 -29.35 20.20 30.82
C ALA A 43 -30.28 19.08 31.32
N ASN A 44 -30.85 18.27 30.43
CA ASN A 44 -31.66 17.10 30.75
C ASN A 44 -31.07 15.89 30.02
N ILE A 45 -30.38 15.02 30.76
CA ILE A 45 -29.59 13.92 30.19
C ILE A 45 -30.55 12.89 29.58
N ASN A 46 -30.52 12.74 28.24
CA ASN A 46 -31.27 11.71 27.54
C ASN A 46 -30.31 10.62 27.01
N LEU A 47 -30.28 9.49 27.69
CA LEU A 47 -29.37 8.37 27.40
C LEU A 47 -29.93 7.35 26.40
N VAL A 48 -31.21 7.44 26.01
CA VAL A 48 -31.87 6.43 25.18
C VAL A 48 -31.19 6.29 23.81
N LYS A 49 -30.84 7.42 23.19
CA LYS A 49 -30.12 7.44 21.91
C LYS A 49 -28.69 6.88 22.07
N LEU A 50 -27.99 7.27 23.15
CA LEU A 50 -26.64 6.79 23.42
C LEU A 50 -26.62 5.27 23.64
N GLU A 51 -27.55 4.74 24.41
CA GLU A 51 -27.67 3.31 24.70
C GLU A 51 -27.93 2.49 23.41
N SER A 52 -28.80 2.99 22.53
CA SER A 52 -29.04 2.39 21.22
C SER A 52 -27.78 2.36 20.35
N GLU A 53 -27.04 3.47 20.26
CA GLU A 53 -25.83 3.53 19.44
C GLU A 53 -24.67 2.69 20.01
N VAL A 54 -24.56 2.60 21.34
CA VAL A 54 -23.59 1.73 22.03
C VAL A 54 -23.93 0.25 21.82
N LYS A 55 -25.21 -0.11 21.87
CA LYS A 55 -25.65 -1.48 21.59
C LYS A 55 -25.33 -1.89 20.15
N LYS A 56 -25.62 -1.01 19.20
CA LYS A 56 -25.28 -1.22 17.78
C LYS A 56 -23.76 -1.34 17.57
N LEU A 57 -22.96 -0.52 18.27
CA LEU A 57 -21.50 -0.64 18.26
C LEU A 57 -21.04 -1.99 18.83
N SER A 58 -21.62 -2.44 19.94
CA SER A 58 -21.33 -3.74 20.56
C SER A 58 -21.63 -4.89 19.60
N GLU A 59 -22.80 -4.87 18.95
CA GLU A 59 -23.18 -5.88 17.95
C GLU A 59 -22.20 -5.91 16.78
N MET A 60 -21.77 -4.74 16.28
CA MET A 60 -20.77 -4.67 15.22
C MET A 60 -19.38 -5.13 15.67
N ILE A 61 -18.97 -4.83 16.90
CA ILE A 61 -17.70 -5.34 17.48
C ILE A 61 -17.76 -6.87 17.63
N THR A 62 -18.89 -7.45 18.05
CA THR A 62 -19.05 -8.91 18.14
C THR A 62 -19.18 -9.59 16.78
N ALA A 63 -19.62 -8.86 15.76
CA ALA A 63 -19.72 -9.34 14.39
C ALA A 63 -18.42 -9.12 13.59
N LEU A 64 -17.45 -8.37 14.13
CA LEU A 64 -16.12 -8.33 13.53
C LEU A 64 -15.56 -9.75 13.57
N PRO A 65 -14.93 -10.21 12.47
CA PRO A 65 -14.13 -11.42 12.57
C PRO A 65 -13.09 -11.16 13.66
N LEU A 66 -13.15 -11.94 14.74
CA LEU A 66 -11.99 -12.07 15.61
C LEU A 66 -10.82 -12.39 14.68
N GLN A 67 -9.65 -11.85 14.98
CA GLN A 67 -8.40 -12.31 14.41
C GLN A 67 -8.13 -13.73 14.94
N THR A 68 -9.07 -14.65 14.74
CA THR A 68 -8.88 -16.07 14.93
C THR A 68 -7.88 -16.48 13.88
N ASP A 69 -6.79 -17.10 14.33
CA ASP A 69 -5.94 -18.00 13.55
C ASP A 69 -6.76 -18.50 12.35
N VAL A 70 -6.31 -18.20 11.12
CA VAL A 70 -6.92 -18.81 9.93
C VAL A 70 -7.03 -20.29 10.25
N ASP A 71 -8.26 -20.82 10.28
CA ASP A 71 -8.48 -22.18 10.74
C ASP A 71 -7.48 -23.08 10.02
N LYS A 72 -6.64 -23.76 10.80
CA LYS A 72 -5.51 -24.53 10.27
C LYS A 72 -6.00 -25.59 9.27
N ASP A 73 -7.26 -25.96 9.37
CA ASP A 73 -7.96 -26.87 8.47
C ASP A 73 -8.34 -26.25 7.10
N VAL A 74 -8.43 -24.92 6.99
CA VAL A 74 -8.89 -24.19 5.79
C VAL A 74 -7.79 -23.36 5.15
N ILE A 75 -6.65 -23.15 5.82
CA ILE A 75 -5.59 -22.23 5.39
C ILE A 75 -5.04 -22.47 3.96
N GLY A 76 -4.95 -23.72 3.52
CA GLY A 76 -4.48 -24.02 2.16
C GLY A 76 -5.50 -23.66 1.08
N ALA A 77 -6.80 -23.79 1.35
CA ALA A 77 -7.87 -23.36 0.45
C ALA A 77 -7.97 -21.83 0.40
N GLU A 78 -7.81 -21.17 1.56
CA GLU A 78 -7.76 -19.71 1.65
C GLU A 78 -6.57 -19.13 0.88
N LEU A 79 -5.38 -19.75 0.95
CA LEU A 79 -4.23 -19.33 0.15
C LEU A 79 -4.52 -19.44 -1.36
N GLU A 80 -5.11 -20.54 -1.82
CA GLU A 80 -5.41 -20.72 -3.24
C GLU A 80 -6.43 -19.69 -3.74
N ASN A 81 -7.49 -19.46 -2.98
CA ASN A 81 -8.49 -18.43 -3.26
C ASN A 81 -7.86 -17.03 -3.31
N GLU A 82 -7.00 -16.69 -2.35
CA GLU A 82 -6.39 -15.37 -2.29
C GLU A 82 -5.36 -15.15 -3.42
N MET A 83 -4.59 -16.18 -3.78
CA MET A 83 -3.69 -16.12 -4.94
C MET A 83 -4.48 -15.91 -6.24
N MET A 84 -5.68 -16.49 -6.35
CA MET A 84 -6.60 -16.24 -7.47
C MET A 84 -7.11 -14.79 -7.45
N ARG A 85 -7.59 -14.30 -6.30
CA ARG A 85 -8.07 -12.92 -6.12
C ARG A 85 -6.99 -11.89 -6.43
N MET A 86 -5.76 -12.12 -5.97
CA MET A 86 -4.61 -11.27 -6.30
C MET A 86 -4.37 -11.24 -7.82
N GLY A 87 -4.37 -12.41 -8.47
CA GLY A 87 -4.18 -12.50 -9.92
C GLY A 87 -5.29 -11.81 -10.72
N GLU A 88 -6.54 -11.90 -10.26
CA GLU A 88 -7.68 -11.18 -10.84
C GLU A 88 -7.54 -9.67 -10.65
N ALA A 89 -7.25 -9.20 -9.43
CA ALA A 89 -7.05 -7.78 -9.15
C ALA A 89 -5.95 -7.16 -10.03
N ILE A 90 -4.85 -7.88 -10.25
CA ILE A 90 -3.76 -7.45 -11.14
C ILE A 90 -4.23 -7.38 -12.60
N ARG A 91 -5.00 -8.37 -13.09
CA ARG A 91 -5.54 -8.37 -14.45
C ARG A 91 -6.52 -7.21 -14.66
N THR A 92 -7.45 -7.02 -13.74
CA THR A 92 -8.38 -5.89 -13.74
C THR A 92 -7.62 -4.58 -13.77
N ALA A 93 -6.56 -4.46 -12.98
CA ALA A 93 -5.74 -3.26 -12.96
C ALA A 93 -5.01 -2.98 -14.28
N VAL A 94 -4.57 -4.03 -15.02
CA VAL A 94 -4.03 -3.87 -16.38
C VAL A 94 -5.10 -3.36 -17.34
N GLU A 95 -6.28 -3.98 -17.33
CA GLU A 95 -7.40 -3.58 -18.19
C GLU A 95 -7.86 -2.14 -17.90
N GLU A 96 -7.85 -1.73 -16.63
CA GLU A 96 -8.18 -0.36 -16.25
C GLU A 96 -7.12 0.64 -16.71
N ILE A 97 -5.82 0.33 -16.62
CA ILE A 97 -4.77 1.19 -17.17
C ILE A 97 -4.92 1.37 -18.68
N GLU A 98 -5.28 0.32 -19.42
CA GLU A 98 -5.56 0.41 -20.86
C GLU A 98 -6.76 1.32 -21.15
N LYS A 99 -7.84 1.21 -20.36
CA LYS A 99 -8.97 2.13 -20.44
C LYS A 99 -8.56 3.58 -20.11
N LEU A 100 -7.64 3.78 -19.16
CA LEU A 100 -7.11 5.10 -18.84
C LEU A 100 -6.29 5.70 -19.98
N GLN A 101 -5.56 4.89 -20.76
CA GLN A 101 -4.84 5.36 -21.94
C GLN A 101 -5.81 5.92 -22.98
N GLU A 102 -6.90 5.20 -23.26
CA GLU A 102 -7.93 5.68 -24.18
C GLU A 102 -8.62 6.95 -23.64
N LYS A 103 -8.97 6.95 -22.34
CA LYS A 103 -9.53 8.12 -21.66
C LYS A 103 -8.59 9.33 -21.74
N ALA A 104 -7.28 9.14 -21.62
CA ALA A 104 -6.30 10.23 -21.74
C ALA A 104 -6.30 10.83 -23.14
N ARG A 105 -6.35 10.00 -24.19
CA ARG A 105 -6.39 10.45 -25.60
C ARG A 105 -7.61 11.30 -25.94
N VAL A 106 -8.75 10.99 -25.33
CA VAL A 106 -10.00 11.73 -25.55
C VAL A 106 -10.03 13.04 -24.76
N ASN A 107 -9.51 13.04 -23.53
CA ASN A 107 -9.70 14.15 -22.58
C ASN A 107 -8.50 15.09 -22.43
N THR A 108 -7.36 14.76 -23.01
CA THR A 108 -6.14 15.59 -22.94
C THR A 108 -5.50 15.76 -24.30
N ASP A 109 -4.86 16.90 -24.49
CA ASP A 109 -4.21 17.33 -25.73
C ASP A 109 -2.80 17.88 -25.45
N GLY A 110 -2.05 18.11 -26.54
CA GLY A 110 -0.72 18.72 -26.50
C GLY A 110 0.26 18.01 -25.57
N LEU A 111 1.06 18.79 -24.85
CA LEU A 111 2.08 18.30 -23.92
C LEU A 111 1.50 17.44 -22.79
N ARG A 112 0.27 17.74 -22.36
CA ARG A 112 -0.39 16.99 -21.28
C ARG A 112 -0.69 15.56 -21.69
N LEU A 113 -1.10 15.35 -22.94
CA LEU A 113 -1.34 14.01 -23.49
C LEU A 113 -0.06 13.19 -23.51
N GLU A 114 1.05 13.76 -24.00
CA GLU A 114 2.36 13.08 -24.07
C GLU A 114 2.86 12.64 -22.68
N VAL A 115 2.74 13.51 -21.68
CA VAL A 115 3.08 13.19 -20.29
C VAL A 115 2.19 12.07 -19.75
N ASN A 116 0.88 12.13 -20.01
CA ASN A 116 -0.07 11.12 -19.57
C ASN A 116 0.21 9.75 -20.21
N GLU A 117 0.44 9.68 -21.52
CA GLU A 117 0.75 8.43 -22.23
C GLU A 117 2.06 7.82 -21.73
N THR A 118 3.08 8.65 -21.47
CA THR A 118 4.36 8.18 -20.93
C THR A 118 4.20 7.56 -19.55
N ILE A 119 3.48 8.22 -18.64
CA ILE A 119 3.22 7.73 -17.28
C ILE A 119 2.42 6.42 -17.33
N LEU A 120 1.32 6.38 -18.07
CA LEU A 120 0.47 5.19 -18.18
C LEU A 120 1.21 4.02 -18.84
N GLY A 121 2.06 4.29 -19.84
CA GLY A 121 2.91 3.28 -20.45
C GLY A 121 3.91 2.67 -19.47
N CYS A 122 4.50 3.47 -18.57
CA CYS A 122 5.33 2.97 -17.48
C CYS A 122 4.51 2.14 -16.46
N CYS A 123 3.31 2.58 -16.09
CA CYS A 123 2.41 1.83 -15.20
C CYS A 123 2.01 0.48 -15.79
N GLN A 124 1.71 0.42 -17.10
CA GLN A 124 1.39 -0.82 -17.80
C GLN A 124 2.57 -1.80 -17.78
N LYS A 125 3.81 -1.33 -18.05
CA LYS A 125 5.03 -2.15 -17.95
C LYS A 125 5.25 -2.68 -16.53
N LEU A 126 5.01 -1.84 -15.52
CA LEU A 126 5.09 -2.25 -14.11
C LEU A 126 4.09 -3.37 -13.81
N MET A 127 2.83 -3.21 -14.20
CA MET A 127 1.80 -4.23 -13.98
C MET A 127 2.10 -5.54 -14.71
N ALA A 128 2.63 -5.49 -15.94
CA ALA A 128 3.08 -6.68 -16.66
C ALA A 128 4.24 -7.40 -15.95
N ALA A 129 5.21 -6.65 -15.40
CA ALA A 129 6.29 -7.24 -14.60
C ALA A 129 5.76 -7.90 -13.31
N ILE A 130 4.74 -7.31 -12.69
CA ILE A 130 4.08 -7.86 -11.50
C ILE A 130 3.32 -9.14 -11.84
N MET A 131 2.61 -9.21 -12.97
CA MET A 131 1.98 -10.44 -13.46
C MET A 131 3.01 -11.57 -13.61
N ALA A 132 4.16 -11.27 -14.23
CA ALA A 132 5.23 -12.24 -14.39
C ALA A 132 5.81 -12.70 -13.03
N LEU A 133 5.92 -11.80 -12.05
CA LEU A 133 6.35 -12.13 -10.69
C LEU A 133 5.35 -13.05 -9.99
N VAL A 134 4.06 -12.76 -10.06
CA VAL A 134 3.00 -13.58 -9.44
C VAL A 134 2.94 -14.96 -10.08
N ALA A 135 3.07 -15.05 -11.41
CA ALA A 135 3.16 -16.32 -12.11
C ALA A 135 4.38 -17.14 -11.64
N ALA A 136 5.56 -16.53 -11.60
CA ALA A 136 6.78 -17.20 -11.13
C ALA A 136 6.69 -17.61 -9.65
N SER A 137 6.02 -16.81 -8.81
CA SER A 137 5.78 -17.13 -7.39
C SER A 137 4.88 -18.36 -7.26
N LYS A 138 3.79 -18.42 -8.04
CA LYS A 138 2.89 -19.59 -8.07
C LYS A 138 3.63 -20.85 -8.52
N GLU A 139 4.43 -20.75 -9.57
CA GLU A 139 5.22 -21.89 -10.03
C GLU A 139 6.21 -22.39 -8.98
N LEU A 140 6.90 -21.48 -8.28
CA LEU A 140 7.82 -21.84 -7.20
C LEU A 140 7.08 -22.52 -6.05
N GLN A 141 5.91 -22.01 -5.65
CA GLN A 141 5.08 -22.64 -4.62
C GLN A 141 4.66 -24.06 -5.02
N MET A 142 4.27 -24.27 -6.29
CA MET A 142 3.92 -25.61 -6.79
C MET A 142 5.11 -26.59 -6.73
N GLU A 143 6.33 -26.14 -7.05
CA GLU A 143 7.55 -26.95 -6.94
C GLU A 143 7.86 -27.32 -5.48
N ILE A 144 7.79 -26.35 -4.57
CA ILE A 144 8.01 -26.56 -3.13
C ILE A 144 7.03 -27.61 -2.58
N VAL A 145 5.74 -27.49 -2.92
CA VAL A 145 4.70 -28.42 -2.48
C VAL A 145 4.93 -29.81 -3.09
N ALA A 146 5.26 -29.88 -4.39
CA ALA A 146 5.51 -31.14 -5.07
C ALA A 146 6.70 -31.90 -4.47
N ALA A 147 7.78 -31.20 -4.14
CA ALA A 147 8.97 -31.78 -3.52
C ALA A 147 8.75 -32.14 -2.04
N GLY A 148 8.02 -31.32 -1.29
CA GLY A 148 7.91 -31.42 0.16
C GLY A 148 6.73 -32.23 0.70
N ARG A 149 5.74 -32.59 -0.13
CA ARG A 149 4.52 -33.28 0.34
C ARG A 149 4.70 -34.77 0.63
N GLY A 150 5.70 -35.44 0.03
CA GLY A 150 6.06 -36.83 0.36
C GLY A 150 4.91 -37.86 0.28
N GLY A 151 3.85 -37.57 -0.48
CA GLY A 151 2.64 -38.40 -0.61
C GLY A 151 1.36 -37.78 -0.03
N ALA A 152 1.46 -36.75 0.83
CA ALA A 152 0.33 -36.02 1.36
C ALA A 152 -0.33 -35.11 0.30
N SER A 153 -1.57 -34.69 0.56
CA SER A 153 -2.26 -33.70 -0.27
C SER A 153 -1.58 -32.31 -0.15
N PRO A 154 -1.71 -31.43 -1.17
CA PRO A 154 -1.25 -30.05 -1.07
C PRO A 154 -1.81 -29.30 0.14
N GLN A 155 -3.08 -29.56 0.49
CA GLN A 155 -3.77 -28.95 1.63
C GLN A 155 -3.10 -29.32 2.96
N GLU A 156 -2.77 -30.61 3.15
CA GLU A 156 -2.04 -31.07 4.33
C GLU A 156 -0.62 -30.48 4.41
N PHE A 157 0.03 -30.27 3.25
CA PHE A 157 1.33 -29.61 3.21
C PHE A 157 1.25 -28.15 3.69
N TYR A 158 0.26 -27.40 3.21
CA TYR A 158 0.04 -26.01 3.64
C TYR A 158 -0.33 -25.91 5.13
N LYS A 159 -1.16 -26.84 5.63
CA LYS A 159 -1.49 -26.94 7.05
C LYS A 159 -0.27 -27.22 7.92
N ARG A 160 0.57 -28.19 7.53
CA ARG A 160 1.81 -28.51 8.25
C ARG A 160 2.82 -27.36 8.23
N ASN A 161 2.80 -26.55 7.18
CA ASN A 161 3.66 -25.38 7.04
C ASN A 161 2.88 -24.07 7.23
N HIS A 162 1.94 -24.01 8.19
CA HIS A 162 0.99 -22.90 8.32
C HIS A 162 1.65 -21.51 8.35
N GLN A 163 2.72 -21.29 9.10
CA GLN A 163 3.41 -19.98 9.16
C GLN A 163 3.91 -19.49 7.78
N TRP A 164 4.37 -20.42 6.94
CA TRP A 164 4.80 -20.10 5.58
C TRP A 164 3.59 -19.76 4.70
N THR A 165 2.51 -20.55 4.83
CA THR A 165 1.23 -20.33 4.15
C THR A 165 0.60 -18.99 4.53
N GLU A 166 0.64 -18.60 5.81
CA GLU A 166 0.18 -17.30 6.32
C GLU A 166 1.01 -16.15 5.72
N GLY A 167 2.34 -16.31 5.66
CA GLY A 167 3.22 -15.31 5.04
C GLY A 167 2.97 -15.11 3.54
N LEU A 168 2.58 -16.16 2.82
CA LEU A 168 2.16 -16.08 1.43
C LEU A 168 0.79 -15.41 1.28
N LEU A 169 -0.19 -15.85 2.09
CA LEU A 169 -1.55 -15.32 2.09
C LEU A 169 -1.55 -13.82 2.39
N SER A 170 -0.80 -13.43 3.40
CA SER A 170 -0.50 -12.06 3.79
C SER A 170 -0.01 -11.22 2.63
N ALA A 171 1.06 -11.68 1.96
CA ALA A 171 1.68 -10.94 0.88
C ALA A 171 0.74 -10.83 -0.33
N ALA A 172 -0.02 -11.89 -0.64
CA ALA A 172 -0.99 -11.89 -1.73
C ALA A 172 -2.09 -10.84 -1.52
N LYS A 173 -2.65 -10.74 -0.30
CA LYS A 173 -3.64 -9.71 0.07
C LYS A 173 -3.10 -8.30 -0.17
N THR A 174 -1.88 -8.01 0.30
CA THR A 174 -1.29 -6.67 0.17
C THR A 174 -1.01 -6.33 -1.29
N VAL A 175 -0.53 -7.27 -2.10
CA VAL A 175 -0.27 -7.05 -3.54
C VAL A 175 -1.57 -6.72 -4.29
N GLY A 176 -2.65 -7.45 -4.02
CA GLY A 176 -3.95 -7.19 -4.65
C GLY A 176 -4.51 -5.79 -4.35
N VAL A 177 -4.39 -5.34 -3.09
CA VAL A 177 -4.78 -3.99 -2.68
C VAL A 177 -3.90 -2.93 -3.34
N ALA A 178 -2.57 -3.11 -3.29
CA ALA A 178 -1.63 -2.16 -3.87
C ALA A 178 -1.81 -2.01 -5.40
N ALA A 179 -2.23 -3.07 -6.10
CA ALA A 179 -2.61 -3.00 -7.52
C ALA A 179 -3.78 -2.04 -7.77
N ARG A 180 -4.83 -2.09 -6.95
CA ARG A 180 -5.98 -1.17 -7.07
C ARG A 180 -5.57 0.27 -6.77
N VAL A 181 -4.82 0.49 -5.68
CA VAL A 181 -4.34 1.82 -5.28
C VAL A 181 -3.45 2.45 -6.36
N LEU A 182 -2.65 1.65 -7.08
CA LEU A 182 -1.86 2.14 -8.22
C LEU A 182 -2.75 2.69 -9.33
N VAL A 183 -3.81 1.98 -9.69
CA VAL A 183 -4.73 2.38 -10.76
C VAL A 183 -5.55 3.60 -10.35
N GLU A 184 -6.08 3.61 -9.13
CA GLU A 184 -6.80 4.77 -8.57
C GLU A 184 -5.91 6.02 -8.58
N SER A 185 -4.64 5.88 -8.18
CA SER A 185 -3.68 6.98 -8.21
C SER A 185 -3.35 7.43 -9.63
N ALA A 186 -3.26 6.48 -10.57
CA ALA A 186 -3.05 6.79 -11.98
C ALA A 186 -4.26 7.53 -12.57
N ASP A 187 -5.49 7.07 -12.36
CA ASP A 187 -6.71 7.77 -12.80
C ASP A 187 -6.81 9.17 -12.20
N GLY A 188 -6.48 9.33 -10.92
CA GLY A 188 -6.41 10.63 -10.26
C GLY A 188 -5.45 11.59 -10.96
N VAL A 189 -4.25 11.12 -11.35
CA VAL A 189 -3.30 11.92 -12.12
C VAL A 189 -3.86 12.27 -13.49
N ILE A 190 -4.47 11.34 -14.22
CA ILE A 190 -5.03 11.59 -15.58
C ILE A 190 -6.20 12.59 -15.52
N THR A 191 -7.11 12.41 -14.58
CA THR A 191 -8.30 13.27 -14.39
C THR A 191 -8.00 14.60 -13.71
N ARG A 192 -6.75 14.84 -13.28
CA ARG A 192 -6.31 16.03 -12.52
C ARG A 192 -6.99 16.18 -11.15
N GLN A 193 -7.60 15.12 -10.64
CA GLN A 193 -8.22 15.10 -9.29
C GLN A 193 -7.25 14.55 -8.22
N GLY A 194 -6.20 13.87 -8.65
CA GLY A 194 -5.15 13.29 -7.81
C GLY A 194 -3.81 13.99 -7.98
N LYS A 195 -2.87 13.67 -7.09
CA LYS A 195 -1.52 14.24 -7.07
C LYS A 195 -0.51 13.28 -7.69
N PHE A 196 0.48 13.81 -8.40
CA PHE A 196 1.60 13.01 -8.93
C PHE A 196 2.35 12.26 -7.83
N GLU A 197 2.49 12.87 -6.65
CA GLU A 197 3.15 12.26 -5.50
C GLU A 197 2.39 11.03 -4.98
N GLN A 198 1.05 10.99 -5.10
CA GLN A 198 0.26 9.81 -4.72
C GLN A 198 0.59 8.62 -5.63
N LEU A 199 0.72 8.86 -6.95
CA LEU A 199 1.11 7.84 -7.91
C LEU A 199 2.54 7.32 -7.65
N ILE A 200 3.48 8.19 -7.29
CA ILE A 200 4.83 7.78 -6.88
C ILE A 200 4.78 6.84 -5.68
N VAL A 201 4.01 7.19 -4.65
CA VAL A 201 3.88 6.38 -3.43
C VAL A 201 3.21 5.04 -3.73
N ALA A 202 2.13 5.03 -4.51
CA ALA A 202 1.44 3.81 -4.90
C ALA A 202 2.35 2.84 -5.69
N ALA A 203 3.17 3.37 -6.62
CA ALA A 203 4.15 2.59 -7.38
C ALA A 203 5.26 1.99 -6.48
N GLN A 204 5.64 2.68 -5.41
CA GLN A 204 6.58 2.17 -4.42
C GLN A 204 5.96 1.13 -3.49
N GLU A 205 4.69 1.33 -3.10
CA GLU A 205 3.95 0.42 -2.23
C GLU A 205 3.70 -0.93 -2.91
N ILE A 206 3.33 -0.95 -4.18
CA ILE A 206 3.15 -2.20 -4.93
C ILE A 206 4.48 -2.94 -5.13
N ALA A 207 5.59 -2.21 -5.31
CA ALA A 207 6.93 -2.79 -5.39
C ALA A 207 7.38 -3.41 -4.04
N ALA A 208 7.11 -2.71 -2.94
CA ALA A 208 7.33 -3.22 -1.60
C ALA A 208 6.50 -4.49 -1.33
N SER A 209 5.22 -4.47 -1.67
CA SER A 209 4.30 -5.59 -1.47
C SER A 209 4.73 -6.83 -2.26
N THR A 210 5.18 -6.64 -3.50
CA THR A 210 5.67 -7.73 -4.34
C THR A 210 7.06 -8.24 -3.93
N ALA A 211 7.91 -7.38 -3.35
CA ALA A 211 9.14 -7.80 -2.69
C ALA A 211 8.84 -8.68 -1.47
N GLN A 212 7.80 -8.34 -0.69
CA GLN A 212 7.34 -9.19 0.41
C GLN A 212 6.86 -10.56 -0.10
N LEU A 213 6.09 -10.59 -1.19
CA LEU A 213 5.68 -11.86 -1.83
C LEU A 213 6.89 -12.71 -2.26
N PHE A 214 7.94 -12.08 -2.81
CA PHE A 214 9.20 -12.77 -3.13
C PHE A 214 9.86 -13.37 -1.89
N VAL A 215 9.98 -12.59 -0.81
CA VAL A 215 10.58 -13.04 0.45
C VAL A 215 9.77 -14.19 1.07
N SER A 216 8.44 -14.10 1.10
CA SER A 216 7.57 -15.19 1.57
C SER A 216 7.71 -16.45 0.69
N SER A 217 7.79 -16.28 -0.63
CA SER A 217 7.89 -17.41 -1.59
C SER A 217 9.20 -18.19 -1.47
N ARG A 218 10.32 -17.52 -1.18
CA ARG A 218 11.65 -18.17 -1.16
C ARG A 218 11.95 -19.00 0.10
N VAL A 219 11.21 -18.82 1.20
CA VAL A 219 11.56 -19.41 2.53
C VAL A 219 11.75 -20.93 2.48
N LYS A 220 10.95 -21.63 1.68
CA LYS A 220 10.95 -23.09 1.54
C LYS A 220 11.53 -23.57 0.21
N ALA A 221 12.09 -22.66 -0.60
CA ALA A 221 12.64 -22.97 -1.91
C ALA A 221 14.02 -23.62 -1.82
N ASP A 222 14.34 -24.50 -2.78
CA ASP A 222 15.72 -24.94 -2.99
C ASP A 222 16.57 -23.76 -3.51
N PRO A 223 17.72 -23.44 -2.89
CA PRO A 223 18.64 -22.41 -3.37
C PRO A 223 19.06 -22.56 -4.84
N ASN A 224 19.07 -23.78 -5.38
CA ASN A 224 19.44 -24.10 -6.75
C ASN A 224 18.23 -24.20 -7.71
N SER A 225 17.02 -23.88 -7.23
CA SER A 225 15.81 -23.92 -8.07
C SER A 225 15.87 -22.93 -9.22
N SER A 226 15.62 -23.43 -10.44
CA SER A 226 15.45 -22.57 -11.62
C SER A 226 14.23 -21.65 -11.49
N LYS A 227 13.18 -22.10 -10.77
CA LYS A 227 11.98 -21.28 -10.52
C LYS A 227 12.27 -20.16 -9.53
N LEU A 228 13.12 -20.40 -8.53
CA LEU A 228 13.60 -19.33 -7.64
C LEU A 228 14.42 -18.30 -8.41
N ALA A 229 15.27 -18.73 -9.34
CA ALA A 229 16.04 -17.83 -10.21
C ALA A 229 15.14 -16.99 -11.12
N ALA A 230 14.11 -17.60 -11.72
CA ALA A 230 13.11 -16.90 -12.52
C ALA A 230 12.35 -15.86 -11.67
N LEU A 231 11.87 -16.24 -10.49
CA LEU A 231 11.18 -15.34 -9.57
C LEU A 231 12.08 -14.16 -9.14
N SER A 232 13.37 -14.41 -8.86
CA SER A 232 14.33 -13.34 -8.54
C SER A 232 14.50 -12.35 -9.69
N THR A 233 14.50 -12.85 -10.93
CA THR A 233 14.57 -12.00 -12.13
C THR A 233 13.34 -11.12 -12.26
N SER A 234 12.14 -11.70 -12.08
CA SER A 234 10.88 -10.94 -12.10
C SER A 234 10.84 -9.87 -11.00
N SER A 235 11.32 -10.19 -9.79
CA SER A 235 11.42 -9.24 -8.67
C SER A 235 12.32 -8.03 -8.99
N LYS A 236 13.46 -8.26 -9.64
CA LYS A 236 14.33 -7.17 -10.11
C LYS A 236 13.65 -6.33 -11.20
N SER A 237 12.93 -6.97 -12.12
CA SER A 237 12.18 -6.28 -13.18
C SER A 237 11.12 -5.34 -12.61
N VAL A 238 10.39 -5.77 -11.56
CA VAL A 238 9.42 -4.91 -10.87
C VAL A 238 10.10 -3.67 -10.31
N GLY A 239 11.23 -3.83 -9.61
CA GLY A 239 12.00 -2.70 -9.08
C GLY A 239 12.47 -1.71 -10.16
N GLN A 240 12.88 -2.21 -11.33
CA GLN A 240 13.26 -1.38 -12.48
C GLN A 240 12.07 -0.62 -13.06
N CYS A 241 10.93 -1.29 -13.26
CA CYS A 241 9.71 -0.65 -13.77
C CYS A 241 9.17 0.40 -12.79
N THR A 242 9.23 0.15 -11.49
CA THR A 242 8.86 1.15 -10.47
C THR A 242 9.74 2.38 -10.56
N ALA A 243 11.05 2.22 -10.72
CA ALA A 243 11.96 3.36 -10.90
C ALA A 243 11.60 4.16 -12.17
N GLN A 244 11.21 3.49 -13.26
CA GLN A 244 10.75 4.13 -14.49
C GLN A 244 9.45 4.92 -14.27
N VAL A 245 8.47 4.37 -13.55
CA VAL A 245 7.24 5.11 -13.20
C VAL A 245 7.58 6.38 -12.41
N VAL A 246 8.42 6.28 -11.38
CA VAL A 246 8.81 7.44 -10.58
C VAL A 246 9.53 8.49 -11.41
N ALA A 247 10.41 8.07 -12.32
CA ALA A 247 11.10 8.98 -13.23
C ALA A 247 10.12 9.65 -14.21
N ALA A 248 9.23 8.88 -14.83
CA ALA A 248 8.21 9.40 -15.75
C ALA A 248 7.29 10.42 -15.08
N VAL A 249 6.85 10.13 -13.85
CA VAL A 249 5.99 11.04 -13.09
C VAL A 249 6.71 12.34 -12.73
N LYS A 250 7.95 12.27 -12.26
CA LYS A 250 8.74 13.46 -11.93
C LYS A 250 9.03 14.32 -13.16
N ASN A 251 9.45 13.69 -14.25
CA ASN A 251 9.71 14.40 -15.51
C ASN A 251 8.42 15.05 -16.02
N GLY A 252 7.30 14.31 -15.99
CA GLY A 252 5.99 14.83 -16.36
C GLY A 252 5.57 16.04 -15.53
N GLN A 253 5.83 16.03 -14.22
CA GLN A 253 5.56 17.15 -13.33
C GLN A 253 6.42 18.38 -13.67
N THR A 254 7.72 18.19 -13.91
CA THR A 254 8.63 19.28 -14.33
C THR A 254 8.19 19.88 -15.66
N THR A 255 7.96 19.04 -16.68
CA THR A 255 7.56 19.45 -18.03
C THR A 255 6.24 20.25 -18.02
N LEU A 256 5.26 19.86 -17.21
CA LEU A 256 3.99 20.59 -17.10
C LEU A 256 4.09 21.89 -16.30
N ASN A 257 5.05 22.00 -15.39
CA ASN A 257 5.28 23.23 -14.63
C ASN A 257 6.10 24.25 -15.43
N GLU A 258 7.07 23.81 -16.24
CA GLU A 258 7.91 24.68 -17.08
C GLU A 258 7.10 25.41 -18.18
N GLU A 259 5.98 24.84 -18.65
CA GLU A 259 5.05 25.52 -19.56
C GLU A 259 4.38 26.76 -18.93
N GLY A 260 4.24 26.80 -17.60
CA GLY A 260 3.61 27.92 -16.87
C GLY A 260 4.54 29.08 -16.54
N ASP A 261 5.86 28.92 -16.71
CA ASP A 261 6.89 29.84 -16.22
C ASP A 261 7.46 30.75 -17.33
N LEU A 262 6.88 30.75 -18.54
CA LEU A 262 7.46 31.42 -19.71
C LEU A 262 7.15 32.93 -19.84
N ASP A 263 6.42 33.53 -18.91
CA ASP A 263 6.00 34.95 -19.01
C ASP A 263 6.93 35.96 -18.30
N PHE A 264 8.14 35.56 -17.88
CA PHE A 264 9.11 36.50 -17.27
C PHE A 264 9.61 37.59 -18.23
N LEU A 265 9.50 37.38 -19.54
CA LEU A 265 10.06 38.28 -20.56
C LEU A 265 9.25 39.57 -20.74
N ASN A 266 8.01 39.64 -20.24
CA ASN A 266 7.10 40.77 -20.41
C ASN A 266 6.88 41.60 -19.13
N LEU A 267 7.62 41.34 -18.05
CA LEU A 267 7.43 42.03 -16.76
C LEU A 267 8.23 43.34 -16.68
N THR A 268 7.60 44.40 -16.16
CA THR A 268 8.34 45.61 -15.76
C THR A 268 9.19 45.37 -14.51
N LEU A 269 10.20 46.21 -14.26
CA LEU A 269 11.11 46.07 -13.10
C LEU A 269 10.36 45.98 -11.75
N HIS A 270 9.27 46.74 -11.59
CA HIS A 270 8.46 46.73 -10.37
C HIS A 270 7.64 45.44 -10.25
N GLU A 271 7.06 44.96 -11.34
CA GLU A 271 6.32 43.68 -11.36
C GLU A 271 7.25 42.50 -11.10
N ALA A 272 8.45 42.51 -11.69
CA ALA A 272 9.47 41.49 -11.42
C ALA A 272 9.89 41.48 -9.94
N LYS A 273 10.07 42.65 -9.31
CA LYS A 273 10.40 42.74 -7.88
C LYS A 273 9.25 42.28 -6.99
N LYS A 274 8.01 42.58 -7.37
CA LYS A 274 6.81 42.10 -6.67
C LYS A 274 6.71 40.58 -6.77
N GLU A 275 6.89 40.01 -7.96
CA GLU A 275 6.84 38.57 -8.19
C GLU A 275 7.97 37.84 -7.44
N GLU A 276 9.19 38.41 -7.41
CA GLU A 276 10.29 37.90 -6.60
C GLU A 276 9.90 37.80 -5.12
N MET A 277 9.30 38.86 -4.57
CA MET A 277 8.88 38.90 -3.17
C MET A 277 7.74 37.93 -2.89
N GLU A 278 6.75 37.82 -3.79
CA GLU A 278 5.68 36.81 -3.68
C GLU A 278 6.26 35.39 -3.74
N SER A 279 7.25 35.13 -4.60
CA SER A 279 7.94 33.84 -4.66
C SER A 279 8.71 33.53 -3.37
N GLN A 280 9.37 34.52 -2.76
CA GLN A 280 10.02 34.36 -1.45
C GLN A 280 9.00 34.01 -0.34
N VAL A 281 7.83 34.66 -0.33
CA VAL A 281 6.76 34.32 0.61
C VAL A 281 6.27 32.89 0.38
N ARG A 282 6.06 32.49 -0.87
CA ARG A 282 5.67 31.11 -1.22
C ARG A 282 6.70 30.08 -0.75
N ILE A 283 8.00 30.38 -0.84
CA ILE A 283 9.07 29.52 -0.31
C ILE A 283 8.90 29.30 1.20
N LEU A 284 8.75 30.37 1.98
CA LEU A 284 8.58 30.28 3.44
C LEU A 284 7.34 29.48 3.84
N GLU A 285 6.21 29.68 3.14
CA GLU A 285 5.00 28.90 3.37
C GLU A 285 5.18 27.40 3.05
N LEU A 286 5.87 27.08 1.96
CA LEU A 286 6.15 25.71 1.55
C LEU A 286 7.11 25.02 2.53
N GLU A 287 8.12 25.71 3.03
CA GLU A 287 9.02 25.21 4.08
C GLU A 287 8.23 24.86 5.35
N GLN A 288 7.33 25.75 5.78
CA GLN A 288 6.48 25.49 6.94
C GLN A 288 5.56 24.28 6.71
N LYS A 289 4.90 24.19 5.54
CA LYS A 289 4.05 23.06 5.16
C LYS A 289 4.85 21.75 5.12
N LEU A 290 6.08 21.76 4.60
CA LEU A 290 6.97 20.61 4.56
C LEU A 290 7.31 20.11 5.96
N VAL A 291 7.63 21.02 6.90
CA VAL A 291 7.90 20.66 8.30
C VAL A 291 6.68 20.01 8.95
N MET A 292 5.48 20.57 8.75
CA MET A 292 4.23 20.01 9.27
C MET A 292 3.94 18.62 8.70
N GLU A 293 4.07 18.43 7.39
CA GLU A 293 3.82 17.13 6.75
C GLU A 293 4.85 16.07 7.16
N ARG A 294 6.13 16.45 7.35
CA ARG A 294 7.14 15.53 7.92
C ARG A 294 6.74 15.05 9.31
N LYS A 295 6.24 15.95 10.17
CA LYS A 295 5.75 15.61 11.51
C LYS A 295 4.54 14.67 11.43
N ARG A 296 3.56 14.99 10.58
CA ARG A 296 2.37 14.15 10.35
C ARG A 296 2.74 12.76 9.84
N LEU A 297 3.63 12.66 8.86
CA LEU A 297 4.11 11.39 8.32
C LEU A 297 4.81 10.56 9.40
N ALA A 298 5.63 11.18 10.24
CA ALA A 298 6.27 10.50 11.37
C ALA A 298 5.24 9.97 12.38
N GLU A 299 4.19 10.73 12.68
CA GLU A 299 3.09 10.30 13.55
C GLU A 299 2.28 9.14 12.93
N LEU A 300 1.96 9.21 11.64
CA LEU A 300 1.27 8.14 10.93
C LEU A 300 2.10 6.85 10.93
N ARG A 301 3.41 6.93 10.68
CA ARG A 301 4.31 5.78 10.78
C ARG A 301 4.35 5.20 12.18
N LYS A 302 4.44 6.04 13.23
CA LYS A 302 4.37 5.58 14.64
C LYS A 302 3.08 4.84 14.93
N ARG A 303 1.93 5.37 14.48
CA ARG A 303 0.63 4.70 14.63
C ARG A 303 0.59 3.38 13.87
N HIS A 304 1.12 3.35 12.65
CA HIS A 304 1.19 2.13 11.86
C HIS A 304 2.01 1.03 12.59
N TYR A 305 3.18 1.38 13.15
CA TYR A 305 3.97 0.44 13.96
C TYR A 305 3.24 0.00 15.23
N HIS A 306 2.53 0.89 15.91
CA HIS A 306 1.76 0.53 17.10
C HIS A 306 0.61 -0.42 16.77
N MET A 307 -0.13 -0.17 15.68
CA MET A 307 -1.17 -1.09 15.20
C MET A 307 -0.59 -2.44 14.76
N ALA A 308 0.57 -2.44 14.11
CA ALA A 308 1.29 -3.66 13.76
C ALA A 308 1.73 -4.48 15.00
N GLN A 309 2.13 -3.81 16.08
CA GLN A 309 2.47 -4.47 17.34
C GLN A 309 1.24 -5.06 18.04
N LEU A 310 0.10 -4.38 18.00
CA LEU A 310 -1.17 -4.87 18.57
C LEU A 310 -1.78 -6.03 17.79
N ALA A 311 -1.45 -6.16 16.51
CA ALA A 311 -1.90 -7.25 15.64
C ALA A 311 -1.06 -8.55 15.77
N MET A 312 -0.01 -8.56 16.61
CA MET A 312 0.79 -9.76 16.90
C MET A 312 0.23 -10.45 18.15
N PRO A 313 -0.15 -11.74 18.09
CA PRO A 313 -0.56 -12.47 19.29
C PRO A 313 0.64 -12.64 20.23
N GLU A 314 0.44 -12.38 21.52
CA GLU A 314 1.40 -12.69 22.58
C GLU A 314 1.77 -14.18 22.52
N GLN A 315 2.95 -14.51 22.00
CA GLN A 315 3.57 -15.79 22.34
C GLN A 315 4.03 -15.71 23.79
N ASN A 316 3.17 -16.17 24.69
CA ASN A 316 3.50 -16.37 26.08
C ASN A 316 4.54 -17.50 26.20
N GLY A 317 5.77 -17.17 26.60
CA GLY A 317 6.81 -18.17 26.80
C GLY A 317 8.20 -17.63 27.17
N GLY A 318 8.38 -17.22 28.44
CA GLY A 318 9.61 -17.52 29.18
C GLY A 318 10.76 -16.51 29.16
N ASN A 319 10.80 -15.69 30.21
CA ASN A 319 11.97 -15.30 31.02
C ASN A 319 13.32 -14.97 30.34
N GLY A 320 13.74 -13.69 30.42
CA GLY A 320 15.15 -13.34 30.31
C GLY A 320 15.42 -11.85 30.15
N GLY A 321 15.69 -11.16 31.27
CA GLY A 321 16.57 -10.00 31.32
C GLY A 321 16.08 -8.71 30.64
N ARG A 322 15.54 -7.79 31.45
CA ARG A 322 15.61 -6.35 31.14
C ARG A 322 17.10 -6.00 30.99
N ASP A 323 17.50 -5.56 29.80
CA ASP A 323 18.67 -4.70 29.69
C ASP A 323 18.30 -3.41 28.95
N SER A 324 18.38 -2.34 29.72
CA SER A 324 18.14 -0.96 29.35
C SER A 324 19.38 -0.41 28.70
N SER A 325 19.42 -0.31 27.37
CA SER A 325 20.28 0.62 26.62
C SER A 325 19.96 0.54 25.13
N PHE A 326 19.11 1.44 24.66
CA PHE A 326 19.23 1.94 23.29
C PHE A 326 18.91 3.42 23.31
N GLU A 327 19.98 4.19 23.53
CA GLU A 327 19.97 5.64 23.39
C GLU A 327 19.56 6.03 21.97
N PHE A 328 18.63 6.98 21.93
CA PHE A 328 18.16 7.67 20.75
C PHE A 328 19.25 8.65 20.31
N ILE A 329 19.81 8.50 19.11
CA ILE A 329 20.62 9.55 18.47
C ILE A 329 19.82 10.07 17.28
N GLY A 330 19.71 11.40 17.23
CA GLY A 330 18.82 12.21 16.39
C GLY A 330 19.11 12.20 14.89
#